data_AF-A0A0N9UAW9-F1
#
_entry.id   AF-A0A0N9UAW9-F1
#
_cell.length_a   1.000
_cell.length_b   1.000
_cell.length_c   1.000
_cell.angle_alpha   90.00
_cell.angle_beta   90.00
_cell.angle_gamma   90.00
#
_symmetry.space_group_name_H-M   'P 1'
#
loop_
_entity.id
_entity.type
_entity.pdbx_description
1 polymer ?
#
loop_
_entity_poly.entity_id
_entity_poly.type
_entity_poly.pdbx_seq_one_letter_code
_entity_poly.pdbx_strand_id
1 'polypeptide(L)'
;MSANIGIDQIFREDREHPPSDRTLPWIETRDGITVVVEPKPHWAEDMRVFRLDAREYCRYAEWTAHGARARFFGHIDTSGDDLIMKARAMIARELADGLWS
;
A
#
# COMPACT_ATOMS: atom_id res chain seq x y z
N MET A 1 9.04 -16.58 24.58
CA MET A 1 8.00 -15.56 24.74
C MET A 1 7.90 -14.88 23.40
N SER A 2 6.92 -15.26 22.58
CA SER A 2 6.69 -14.65 21.27
C SER A 2 6.39 -13.17 21.49
N ALA A 3 7.18 -12.29 20.91
CA ALA A 3 6.84 -10.88 20.90
C ALA A 3 5.50 -10.77 20.18
N ASN A 4 4.47 -10.27 20.87
CA ASN A 4 3.16 -10.03 20.26
C ASN A 4 3.32 -8.87 19.27
N ILE A 5 3.78 -9.17 18.07
CA ILE A 5 4.04 -8.17 17.03
C ILE A 5 2.70 -7.57 16.62
N GLY A 6 2.56 -6.26 16.79
CA GLY A 6 1.34 -5.56 16.40
C GLY A 6 1.28 -5.36 14.88
N ILE A 7 0.07 -5.21 14.33
CA ILE A 7 -0.15 -4.88 12.90
C ILE A 7 0.71 -3.68 12.49
N ASP A 8 0.72 -2.61 13.29
CA ASP A 8 1.50 -1.41 12.98
C ASP A 8 3.02 -1.64 13.00
N GLN A 9 3.49 -2.64 13.75
CA GLN A 9 4.90 -3.02 13.72
C GLN A 9 5.23 -3.77 12.44
N ILE A 10 4.40 -4.71 12.00
CA ILE A 10 4.57 -5.44 10.73
C ILE A 10 4.65 -4.45 9.56
N PHE A 11 3.71 -3.51 9.45
CA PHE A 11 3.73 -2.50 8.38
C PHE A 11 4.96 -1.59 8.45
N ARG A 12 5.47 -1.31 9.66
CA ARG A 12 6.68 -0.49 9.84
C ARG A 12 7.91 -1.23 9.37
N GLU A 13 8.07 -2.50 9.76
CA GLU A 13 9.18 -3.36 9.36
C GLU A 13 9.18 -3.59 7.84
N ASP A 14 8.02 -3.85 7.22
CA ASP A 14 7.92 -3.95 5.76
C ASP A 14 8.38 -2.65 5.09
N ARG A 15 8.02 -1.48 5.63
CA ARG A 15 8.40 -0.17 5.09
C ARG A 15 9.91 0.13 5.13
N GLU A 16 10.68 -0.58 5.95
CA GLU A 16 12.16 -0.43 5.99
C GLU A 16 12.83 -0.96 4.71
N HIS A 17 12.14 -1.82 3.96
CA HIS A 17 12.59 -2.31 2.66
C HIS A 17 12.43 -1.24 1.57
N PRO A 18 13.26 -1.28 0.51
CA PRO A 18 13.06 -0.42 -0.65
C PRO A 18 11.69 -0.72 -1.31
N PRO A 19 11.06 0.26 -2.00
CA PRO A 19 9.72 0.09 -2.56
C PRO A 19 9.51 -1.18 -3.41
N SER A 20 10.53 -1.66 -4.11
CA SER A 20 10.47 -2.88 -4.93
C SER A 20 10.32 -4.18 -4.14
N ASP A 21 10.74 -4.16 -2.87
CA ASP A 21 10.88 -5.34 -2.03
C ASP A 21 9.78 -5.39 -0.95
N ARG A 22 8.98 -4.32 -0.84
CA ARG A 22 7.83 -4.24 0.06
C ARG A 22 6.74 -5.20 -0.38
N THR A 23 6.09 -5.80 0.60
CA THR A 23 5.02 -6.79 0.39
C THR A 23 3.66 -6.29 0.87
N LEU A 24 3.63 -5.19 1.65
CA LEU A 24 2.40 -4.57 2.15
C LEU A 24 2.19 -3.20 1.53
N PRO A 25 0.93 -2.75 1.35
CA PRO A 25 0.66 -1.41 0.87
C PRO A 25 1.12 -0.34 1.86
N TRP A 26 1.62 0.77 1.33
CA TRP A 26 2.09 1.89 2.15
C TRP A 26 1.56 3.24 1.68
N ILE A 27 1.50 4.17 2.63
CA ILE A 27 1.01 5.53 2.41
C ILE A 27 2.17 6.44 2.01
N GLU A 28 1.94 7.22 0.96
CA GLU A 28 2.76 8.36 0.57
C GLU A 28 1.92 9.63 0.53
N THR A 29 2.56 10.76 0.82
CA THR A 29 1.94 12.07 0.68
C THR A 29 2.91 13.00 -0.01
N ARG A 30 2.44 13.64 -1.08
CA ARG A 30 3.22 14.61 -1.85
C ARG A 30 2.29 15.68 -2.40
N ASP A 31 2.71 16.93 -2.31
CA ASP A 31 1.97 18.08 -2.85
C ASP A 31 0.50 18.15 -2.40
N GLY A 32 0.23 17.75 -1.16
CA GLY A 32 -1.12 17.74 -0.57
C GLY A 32 -2.02 16.57 -1.00
N ILE A 33 -1.51 15.64 -1.83
CA ILE A 33 -2.22 14.42 -2.21
C ILE A 33 -1.65 13.25 -1.43
N THR A 34 -2.54 12.50 -0.79
CA THR A 34 -2.20 11.24 -0.12
C THR A 34 -2.65 10.06 -0.98
N VAL A 35 -1.74 9.11 -1.14
CA VAL A 35 -1.94 7.91 -1.94
C VAL A 35 -1.52 6.68 -1.17
N VAL A 36 -2.01 5.53 -1.61
CA VAL A 36 -1.56 4.21 -1.19
C VAL A 36 -0.91 3.52 -2.38
N VAL A 37 0.33 3.10 -2.21
CA VAL A 37 1.04 2.30 -3.20
C VAL A 37 0.73 0.84 -2.96
N GLU A 38 0.25 0.16 -4.00
CA GLU A 38 0.02 -1.27 -4.01
C GLU A 38 1.29 -1.98 -4.50
N PRO A 39 1.89 -2.86 -3.68
CA PRO A 39 3.00 -3.70 -4.11
C PRO A 39 2.60 -4.51 -5.33
N LYS A 40 3.47 -4.57 -6.32
CA LYS A 40 3.18 -5.29 -7.55
C LYS A 40 3.56 -6.76 -7.42
N PRO A 41 2.81 -7.69 -8.05
CA PRO A 41 3.30 -9.03 -8.27
C PRO A 41 4.53 -8.99 -9.20
N HIS A 42 5.38 -10.01 -9.13
CA HIS A 42 6.67 -10.06 -9.85
C HIS A 42 6.55 -9.84 -11.37
N TRP A 43 5.41 -10.21 -11.97
CA TRP A 43 5.15 -10.11 -13.42
C TRP A 43 4.65 -8.75 -13.89
N ALA A 44 4.19 -7.87 -12.99
CA ALA A 44 3.74 -6.54 -13.39
C ALA A 44 4.92 -5.64 -13.72
N GLU A 45 4.77 -4.75 -14.70
CA GLU A 45 5.83 -3.83 -15.11
C GLU A 45 6.08 -2.74 -14.04
N ASP A 46 5.02 -2.21 -13.45
CA ASP A 46 5.06 -1.13 -12.48
C ASP A 46 4.04 -1.34 -11.35
N MET A 47 4.24 -0.65 -10.24
CA MET A 47 3.29 -0.58 -9.12
C MET A 47 2.13 0.35 -9.44
N ARG A 48 1.01 0.13 -8.76
CA ARG A 48 -0.16 1.00 -8.84
C ARG A 48 -0.22 1.88 -7.61
N VAL A 49 -0.68 3.10 -7.82
CA VAL A 49 -0.86 4.11 -6.78
C VAL A 49 -2.30 4.54 -6.80
N PHE A 50 -2.98 4.42 -5.67
CA PHE A 50 -4.39 4.75 -5.53
C PHE A 50 -4.54 5.99 -4.66
N ARG A 51 -5.40 6.92 -5.08
CA ARG A 51 -5.78 8.04 -4.20
C ARG A 51 -6.42 7.51 -2.94
N LEU A 52 -6.08 8.10 -1.79
CA LEU A 52 -6.65 7.66 -0.51
C LEU A 52 -8.17 7.87 -0.49
N ASP A 53 -8.63 9.02 -0.96
CA ASP A 53 -10.00 9.54 -0.80
C ASP A 53 -10.88 9.40 -2.05
N ALA A 54 -10.34 8.86 -3.15
CA ALA A 54 -11.03 8.74 -4.41
C ALA A 54 -10.73 7.39 -5.06
N ARG A 55 -11.70 6.85 -5.81
CA ARG A 55 -11.52 5.64 -6.60
C ARG A 55 -10.78 5.96 -7.89
N GLU A 56 -9.54 6.39 -7.74
CA GLU A 56 -8.67 6.74 -8.85
C GLU A 56 -7.27 6.18 -8.62
N TYR A 57 -6.60 5.82 -9.71
CA TYR A 57 -5.26 5.26 -9.66
C TYR A 57 -4.37 5.78 -10.79
N CYS A 58 -3.05 5.70 -10.59
CA CYS A 58 -2.05 5.89 -11.62
C CYS A 58 -0.93 4.86 -11.46
N ARG A 59 0.05 4.91 -12.36
CA ARG A 59 1.30 4.14 -12.25
C ARG A 59 2.23 4.79 -11.21
N TYR A 60 3.06 4.00 -10.54
CA TYR A 60 4.01 4.53 -9.56
C TYR A 60 5.10 5.39 -10.21
N ALA A 61 5.54 5.05 -11.42
CA ALA A 61 6.42 5.92 -12.21
C ALA A 61 5.80 7.32 -12.47
N GLU A 62 4.50 7.37 -12.78
CA GLU A 62 3.76 8.62 -13.01
C GLU A 62 3.66 9.45 -11.72
N TRP A 63 3.32 8.80 -10.61
CA TRP A 63 3.26 9.44 -9.29
C TRP A 63 4.60 10.01 -8.84
N THR A 64 5.67 9.21 -8.97
CA THR A 64 7.02 9.62 -8.56
C THR A 64 7.58 10.75 -9.43
N ALA A 65 7.22 10.79 -10.73
CA ALA A 65 7.62 11.87 -11.62
C ALA A 65 6.83 13.18 -11.37
N HIS A 66 5.52 13.08 -11.12
CA HIS A 66 4.62 14.24 -11.23
C HIS A 66 3.85 14.62 -9.96
N GLY A 67 3.88 13.81 -8.90
CA GLY A 67 3.20 14.10 -7.64
C GLY A 67 1.72 14.41 -7.85
N ALA A 68 1.23 15.52 -7.30
CA ALA A 68 -0.17 15.95 -7.47
C ALA A 68 -0.58 16.21 -8.93
N ARG A 69 0.36 16.34 -9.86
CA ARG A 69 0.10 16.53 -11.30
C ARG A 69 0.04 15.21 -12.08
N ALA A 70 0.27 14.08 -11.41
CA ALA A 70 0.14 12.76 -12.00
C ALA A 70 -1.25 12.57 -12.60
N ARG A 71 -1.32 11.92 -13.75
CA ARG A 71 -2.61 11.61 -14.38
C ARG A 71 -3.24 10.38 -13.72
N PHE A 72 -4.25 10.64 -12.90
CA PHE A 72 -5.10 9.60 -12.31
C PHE A 72 -6.24 9.19 -13.25
N PHE A 73 -6.63 7.92 -13.18
CA PHE A 73 -7.73 7.30 -13.92
C PHE A 73 -8.72 6.70 -12.94
N GLY A 74 -10.02 6.75 -13.26
CA GLY A 74 -11.04 6.10 -12.44
C GLY A 74 -10.80 4.59 -12.30
N HIS A 75 -10.94 4.09 -11.08
CA HIS A 75 -10.98 2.67 -10.75
C HIS A 75 -12.39 2.28 -10.36
N ILE A 76 -12.88 1.15 -10.88
CA ILE A 76 -14.29 0.77 -10.70
C ILE A 76 -14.62 0.39 -9.25
N ASP A 77 -13.67 -0.27 -8.56
CA ASP A 77 -13.99 -0.97 -7.30
C ASP A 77 -13.19 -0.56 -6.07
N THR A 78 -12.15 0.28 -6.18
CA THR A 78 -11.21 0.46 -5.06
C THR A 78 -10.57 1.83 -5.01
N SER A 79 -10.23 2.24 -3.80
CA SER A 79 -9.44 3.40 -3.42
C SER A 79 -8.24 2.96 -2.57
N GLY A 80 -7.38 3.91 -2.22
CA GLY A 80 -6.27 3.65 -1.31
C GLY A 80 -6.73 3.22 0.08
N ASP A 81 -7.82 3.81 0.59
CA ASP A 81 -8.37 3.46 1.91
C ASP A 81 -8.84 1.99 1.94
N ASP A 82 -9.55 1.56 0.89
CA ASP A 82 -9.99 0.16 0.73
C ASP A 82 -8.79 -0.82 0.74
N LEU A 83 -7.69 -0.46 0.06
CA LEU A 83 -6.48 -1.29 -0.02
C LEU A 83 -5.77 -1.43 1.32
N ILE A 84 -5.55 -0.31 2.03
CA ILE A 84 -4.93 -0.33 3.37
C ILE A 84 -5.82 -1.11 4.34
N MET A 85 -7.14 -0.87 4.34
CA MET A 85 -8.07 -1.56 5.23
C MET A 85 -8.07 -3.07 4.99
N LYS A 86 -8.08 -3.49 3.73
CA LYS A 86 -8.02 -4.91 3.35
C LYS A 86 -6.72 -5.56 3.83
N ALA A 87 -5.58 -4.92 3.61
CA ALA A 87 -4.28 -5.46 4.05
C ALA A 87 -4.21 -5.57 5.58
N ARG A 88 -4.66 -4.55 6.31
CA ARG A 88 -4.72 -4.59 7.78
C ARG A 88 -5.61 -5.71 8.29
N ALA A 89 -6.77 -5.94 7.65
CA ALA A 89 -7.68 -7.02 8.01
C ALA A 89 -7.07 -8.42 7.75
N MET A 90 -6.30 -8.57 6.67
CA MET A 90 -5.57 -9.82 6.39
C MET A 90 -4.54 -10.11 7.47
N ILE A 91 -3.67 -9.15 7.81
CA ILE A 91 -2.65 -9.32 8.86
C ILE A 91 -3.29 -9.59 10.22
N ALA A 92 -4.38 -8.89 10.57
CA ALA A 92 -5.11 -9.13 11.81
C ALA A 92 -5.59 -10.59 11.92
N ARG A 93 -6.08 -11.15 10.81
CA ARG A 93 -6.52 -12.55 10.75
C ARG A 93 -5.36 -13.52 10.89
N GLU A 94 -4.26 -13.29 10.19
CA GLU A 94 -3.07 -14.15 10.28
C GLU A 94 -2.45 -14.15 11.68
N LEU A 95 -2.47 -13.01 12.38
CA LEU A 95 -2.07 -12.92 13.78
C LEU A 95 -3.00 -13.73 14.69
N ALA A 96 -4.31 -13.62 14.49
CA ALA A 96 -5.30 -14.39 15.26
C ALA A 96 -5.17 -15.91 15.01
N ASP A 97 -4.79 -16.29 13.79
CA ASP A 97 -4.51 -17.68 13.40
C ASP A 97 -3.11 -18.16 13.87
N GLY A 98 -2.31 -17.30 14.49
CA GLY A 98 -0.99 -17.64 15.03
C GLY A 98 0.08 -17.90 13.96
N LEU A 99 -0.08 -17.33 12.76
CA LEU A 99 0.82 -17.54 11.62
C LEU A 99 2.11 -16.71 11.68
N TRP A 100 2.21 -15.82 12.67
CA TRP A 100 3.35 -14.94 12.90
C TRP A 100 4.06 -15.39 14.20
N SER A 101 5.30 -15.88 14.08
CA SER A 101 6.08 -16.52 15.16
C SER A 101 7.31 -15.72 15.60
#